data_AF-A0A1L0GPV7-F1
#
_entry.id   AF-A0A1L0GPV7-F1
#
_cell.length_a   1.000
_cell.length_b   1.000
_cell.length_c   1.000
_cell.angle_alpha   90.00
_cell.angle_beta   90.00
_cell.angle_gamma   90.00
#
_symmetry.space_group_name_H-M   'P 1'
#
loop_
_entity.id
_entity.type
_entity.pdbx_description
1 polymer ?
#
loop_
_entity_poly.entity_id
_entity_poly.type
_entity_poly.pdbx_seq_one_letter_code
_entity_poly.pdbx_strand_id
1 'polypeptide(L)'
;MYLSTASSSSPSNTNDSVTPKGLDLTLQSFELEPIKKRLEAHTRANRPTNKQFFLDSQILESLLQALPQITREQLNEIFDIENQKVRLEDMLSFYIYGYWEAFHTRFSILHKPSFDTSTCEPLLLLSMLLIGCMYCADSIEDAENHKMCPEYKFCMLVAVPLRFTIFQHKDFKSPVKVWILQSLNLLEWCEKNYLLRAMHERAHIHHGTTVQLLRRSPFLGGNPTVADKAVNSASDTGNSGGEEEQSDVGGSDIEETSNKDQILFHKWVDSESMKRVTFMTFYLDVIDYIKFRHNPQIPFFQLQLLNLPCDEEALWNAEDMGCSFKKIVKKQKKLQKGSGHGMRKLKEQNRIRPGMNF
;
A
#
# COMPACT_ATOMS: atom_id res chain seq x y z
N MET A 1 9.43 61.23 -11.79
CA MET A 1 8.72 60.53 -12.87
C MET A 1 9.74 59.81 -13.73
N TYR A 2 9.58 58.49 -13.82
CA TYR A 2 10.01 57.57 -14.89
C TYR A 2 11.50 57.27 -15.19
N LEU A 3 11.83 56.03 -14.82
CA LEU A 3 12.50 54.95 -15.59
C LEU A 3 14.01 55.01 -15.83
N SER A 4 14.70 54.20 -15.02
CA SER A 4 16.03 53.63 -15.25
C SER A 4 15.94 52.48 -16.25
N THR A 5 16.62 52.59 -17.40
CA THR A 5 16.94 51.46 -18.28
C THR A 5 18.42 51.12 -18.14
N ALA A 6 18.73 50.19 -17.22
CA ALA A 6 20.02 49.52 -17.19
C ALA A 6 19.91 48.22 -17.99
N SER A 7 20.57 48.20 -19.14
CA SER A 7 20.81 47.03 -19.96
C SER A 7 21.68 46.01 -19.22
N SER A 8 21.12 44.85 -18.91
CA SER A 8 21.87 43.69 -18.41
C SER A 8 22.31 42.84 -19.59
N SER A 9 23.62 42.85 -19.86
CA SER A 9 24.31 41.97 -20.80
C SER A 9 24.18 40.50 -20.40
N SER A 10 23.67 39.66 -21.32
CA SER A 10 23.74 38.21 -21.22
C SER A 10 25.18 37.71 -21.44
N PRO A 11 25.71 36.77 -20.64
CA PRO A 11 26.85 35.97 -21.06
C PRO A 11 26.38 34.77 -21.86
N SER A 12 26.92 34.64 -23.07
CA SER A 12 26.79 33.50 -23.96
C SER A 12 27.80 32.40 -23.62
N ASN A 13 27.24 31.20 -23.45
CA ASN A 13 27.74 29.87 -23.79
C ASN A 13 28.90 29.16 -23.05
N THR A 14 28.61 27.86 -22.89
CA THR A 14 29.47 26.67 -22.81
C THR A 14 30.19 26.36 -21.51
N ASN A 15 29.58 25.48 -20.72
CA ASN A 15 30.21 24.19 -20.42
C ASN A 15 29.15 23.13 -20.14
N ASP A 16 29.34 21.98 -20.77
CA ASP A 16 28.53 20.77 -20.70
C ASP A 16 28.30 20.32 -19.26
N SER A 17 27.18 20.72 -18.66
CA SER A 17 26.62 19.97 -17.55
C SER A 17 25.94 18.75 -18.15
N VAL A 18 26.63 17.61 -18.10
CA VAL A 18 26.02 16.30 -18.29
C VAL A 18 24.82 16.25 -17.36
N THR A 19 23.63 16.46 -17.91
CA THR A 19 22.37 16.13 -17.24
C THR A 19 22.57 14.70 -16.76
N PRO A 20 22.43 14.41 -15.46
CA PRO A 20 22.45 13.03 -15.01
C PRO A 20 21.38 12.35 -15.86
N LYS A 21 21.79 11.38 -16.69
CA LYS A 21 20.85 10.49 -17.37
C LYS A 21 19.88 10.07 -16.28
N GLY A 22 18.63 10.52 -16.41
CA GLY A 22 17.59 10.24 -15.43
C GLY A 22 17.66 8.76 -15.13
N LEU A 23 17.59 8.41 -13.83
CA LEU A 23 17.69 7.04 -13.34
C LEU A 23 17.08 6.11 -14.38
N ASP A 24 17.95 5.32 -15.00
CA ASP A 24 17.56 4.22 -15.86
C ASP A 24 16.80 3.25 -14.94
N LEU A 25 15.49 3.49 -14.84
CA LEU A 25 14.52 2.66 -14.16
C LEU A 25 14.42 1.41 -15.02
N THR A 26 15.39 0.52 -14.85
CA THR A 26 15.35 -0.82 -15.42
C THR A 26 14.13 -1.53 -14.83
N LEU A 27 12.99 -1.34 -15.48
CA LEU A 27 11.80 -2.19 -15.46
C LEU A 27 12.21 -3.55 -16.04
N GLN A 28 13.00 -4.31 -15.28
CA GLN A 28 13.52 -5.58 -15.76
C GLN A 28 12.45 -6.67 -15.66
N SER A 29 12.20 -7.28 -16.82
CA SER A 29 11.62 -8.61 -17.10
C SER A 29 10.10 -8.78 -17.27
N PHE A 30 9.24 -7.89 -16.75
CA PHE A 30 7.78 -8.06 -16.90
C PHE A 30 7.20 -7.45 -18.19
N GLU A 31 7.98 -6.62 -18.90
CA GLU A 31 7.48 -5.69 -19.94
C GLU A 31 7.67 -6.15 -21.40
N LEU A 32 8.41 -7.21 -21.68
CA LEU A 32 8.80 -7.54 -23.06
C LEU A 32 7.80 -8.46 -23.79
N GLU A 33 6.87 -9.09 -23.07
CA GLU A 33 5.92 -10.04 -23.65
C GLU A 33 4.52 -9.40 -23.74
N PRO A 34 3.80 -9.53 -24.87
CA PRO A 34 2.45 -8.98 -25.01
C PRO A 34 1.51 -9.45 -23.90
N ILE A 35 0.58 -8.59 -23.46
CA ILE A 35 -0.45 -8.89 -22.45
C ILE A 35 -1.11 -10.22 -22.75
N LYS A 36 -1.50 -10.44 -24.00
CA LYS A 36 -2.22 -11.65 -24.41
C LYS A 36 -1.50 -12.94 -23.99
N LYS A 37 -0.18 -13.01 -24.21
CA LYS A 37 0.60 -14.19 -23.85
C LYS A 37 0.75 -14.34 -22.34
N ARG A 38 0.96 -13.23 -21.62
CA ARG A 38 1.04 -13.21 -20.15
C ARG A 38 -0.30 -13.64 -19.53
N LEU A 39 -1.41 -13.18 -20.10
CA LEU A 39 -2.77 -13.51 -19.68
C LEU A 39 -3.12 -14.98 -19.93
N GLU A 40 -2.78 -15.53 -21.11
CA GLU A 40 -2.96 -16.95 -21.43
C GLU A 40 -2.18 -17.85 -20.46
N ALA A 41 -0.97 -17.45 -20.06
CA ALA A 41 -0.21 -18.15 -19.03
C ALA A 41 -0.87 -18.06 -17.65
N HIS A 42 -1.40 -16.88 -17.30
CA HIS A 42 -2.06 -16.63 -16.01
C HIS A 42 -3.40 -17.32 -15.85
N THR A 43 -4.14 -17.58 -16.93
CA THR A 43 -5.47 -18.24 -16.87
C THR A 43 -5.41 -19.55 -16.07
N ARG A 44 -4.29 -20.29 -16.17
CA ARG A 44 -4.08 -21.54 -15.42
C ARG A 44 -3.78 -21.34 -13.94
N ALA A 45 -3.33 -20.15 -13.55
CA ALA A 45 -2.98 -19.78 -12.18
C ALA A 45 -4.17 -19.27 -11.37
N ASN A 46 -5.26 -18.81 -12.00
CA ASN A 46 -6.49 -18.41 -11.30
C ASN A 46 -7.18 -19.64 -10.66
N ARG A 47 -6.72 -20.01 -9.47
CA ARG A 47 -7.19 -21.18 -8.71
C ARG A 47 -7.43 -20.80 -7.26
N PRO A 48 -8.39 -21.45 -6.55
CA PRO A 48 -8.66 -21.17 -5.14
C PRO A 48 -7.46 -21.32 -4.20
N THR A 49 -6.44 -22.10 -4.60
CA THR A 49 -5.18 -22.22 -3.84
C THR A 49 -4.38 -20.92 -3.81
N ASN A 50 -4.51 -20.08 -4.83
CA ASN A 50 -3.79 -18.82 -4.98
C ASN A 50 -4.65 -17.66 -4.48
N LYS A 51 -4.95 -17.68 -3.18
CA LYS A 51 -5.87 -16.75 -2.49
C LYS A 51 -5.57 -15.27 -2.72
N GLN A 52 -4.32 -14.92 -3.03
CA GLN A 52 -3.90 -13.54 -3.17
C GLN A 52 -4.46 -12.85 -4.41
N PHE A 53 -4.78 -13.62 -5.45
CA PHE A 53 -5.27 -13.10 -6.73
C PHE A 53 -6.40 -13.94 -7.35
N PHE A 54 -6.83 -15.01 -6.67
CA PHE A 54 -7.97 -15.81 -7.13
C PHE A 54 -9.21 -14.94 -7.28
N LEU A 55 -9.91 -15.06 -8.40
CA LEU A 55 -11.15 -14.35 -8.62
C LEU A 55 -12.12 -15.28 -9.33
N ASP A 56 -13.29 -15.46 -8.73
CA ASP A 56 -14.40 -16.22 -9.29
C ASP A 56 -15.61 -15.32 -9.50
N SER A 57 -16.71 -15.92 -9.94
CA SER A 57 -17.92 -15.17 -10.22
C SER A 57 -18.55 -14.60 -8.94
N GLN A 58 -18.39 -15.23 -7.77
CA GLN A 58 -18.94 -14.68 -6.52
C GLN A 58 -18.22 -13.40 -6.11
N ILE A 59 -16.89 -13.39 -6.21
CA ILE A 59 -16.08 -12.21 -5.95
C ILE A 59 -16.41 -11.12 -6.98
N LEU A 60 -16.53 -11.47 -8.27
CA LEU A 60 -16.91 -10.51 -9.30
C LEU A 60 -18.28 -9.87 -9.03
N GLU A 61 -19.31 -10.65 -8.69
CA GLU A 61 -20.62 -10.10 -8.35
C GLU A 61 -20.55 -9.17 -7.12
N SER A 62 -19.71 -9.50 -6.12
CA SER A 62 -19.48 -8.63 -4.97
C SER A 62 -18.84 -7.28 -5.36
N LEU A 63 -17.90 -7.29 -6.32
CA LEU A 63 -17.29 -6.07 -6.87
C LEU A 63 -18.33 -5.20 -7.59
N LEU A 64 -19.16 -5.81 -8.44
CA LEU A 64 -20.22 -5.12 -9.18
C LEU A 64 -21.30 -4.57 -8.24
N GLN A 65 -21.66 -5.32 -7.20
CA GLN A 65 -22.60 -4.86 -6.18
C GLN A 65 -22.05 -3.67 -5.37
N ALA A 66 -20.75 -3.68 -5.05
CA ALA A 66 -20.11 -2.60 -4.32
C ALA A 66 -19.96 -1.31 -5.16
N LEU A 67 -19.93 -1.43 -6.49
CA LEU A 67 -19.83 -0.31 -7.41
C LEU A 67 -20.84 -0.44 -8.58
N PRO A 68 -22.15 -0.22 -8.33
CA PRO A 68 -23.23 -0.51 -9.28
C PRO A 68 -23.21 0.27 -10.59
N GLN A 69 -22.37 1.31 -10.68
CA GLN A 69 -22.16 2.09 -11.90
C GLN A 69 -21.40 1.30 -12.98
N ILE A 70 -20.87 0.13 -12.64
CA ILE A 70 -20.12 -0.75 -13.54
C ILE A 70 -20.94 -2.02 -13.75
N THR A 71 -21.05 -2.46 -15.01
CA THR A 71 -21.71 -3.73 -15.34
C THR A 71 -20.76 -4.72 -15.98
N ARG A 72 -21.10 -6.01 -15.92
CA ARG A 72 -20.33 -7.08 -16.54
C ARG A 72 -20.22 -6.91 -18.06
N GLU A 73 -21.28 -6.39 -18.69
CA GLU A 73 -21.35 -6.13 -20.13
C GLU A 73 -20.34 -5.07 -20.54
N GLN A 74 -20.26 -3.95 -19.81
CA GLN A 74 -19.27 -2.90 -20.07
C GLN A 74 -17.85 -3.42 -19.97
N LEU A 75 -17.57 -4.27 -18.97
CA LEU A 75 -16.25 -4.87 -18.80
C LEU A 75 -15.92 -5.84 -19.95
N ASN A 76 -16.88 -6.69 -20.35
CA ASN A 76 -16.70 -7.59 -21.48
C ASN A 76 -16.42 -6.83 -22.79
N GLU A 77 -17.11 -5.71 -23.01
CA GLU A 77 -16.90 -4.85 -24.18
C GLU A 77 -15.52 -4.15 -24.15
N ILE A 78 -15.14 -3.55 -23.02
CA ILE A 78 -13.86 -2.83 -22.89
C ILE A 78 -12.68 -3.73 -23.23
N PHE A 79 -12.72 -4.97 -22.75
CA PHE A 79 -11.63 -5.93 -22.87
C PHE A 79 -11.81 -6.93 -24.02
N ASP A 80 -12.87 -6.79 -24.82
CA ASP A 80 -13.15 -7.65 -25.96
C ASP A 80 -13.07 -9.15 -25.64
N ILE A 81 -13.71 -9.53 -24.53
CA ILE A 81 -13.61 -10.86 -23.91
C ILE A 81 -13.97 -12.00 -24.88
N GLU A 82 -14.98 -11.78 -25.72
CA GLU A 82 -15.43 -12.77 -26.71
C GLU A 82 -14.34 -13.12 -27.73
N ASN A 83 -13.61 -12.11 -28.22
CA ASN A 83 -12.51 -12.32 -29.18
C ASN A 83 -11.24 -12.84 -28.51
N GLN A 84 -10.97 -12.42 -27.26
CA GLN A 84 -9.82 -12.91 -26.50
C GLN A 84 -9.96 -14.37 -26.07
N LYS A 85 -11.19 -14.92 -26.02
CA LYS A 85 -11.48 -16.31 -25.60
C LYS A 85 -10.99 -16.64 -24.18
N VAL A 86 -10.94 -15.62 -23.32
CA VAL A 86 -10.61 -15.73 -21.89
C VAL A 86 -11.85 -15.43 -21.08
N ARG A 87 -11.87 -15.77 -19.79
CA ARG A 87 -12.95 -15.30 -18.90
C ARG A 87 -12.59 -13.94 -18.34
N LEU A 88 -13.60 -13.10 -18.11
CA LEU A 88 -13.43 -11.83 -17.41
C LEU A 88 -12.78 -12.04 -16.04
N GLU A 89 -13.13 -13.11 -15.32
CA GLU A 89 -12.54 -13.39 -14.02
C GLU A 89 -11.03 -13.65 -14.08
N ASP A 90 -10.56 -14.36 -15.11
CA ASP A 90 -9.14 -14.69 -15.28
C ASP A 90 -8.30 -13.44 -15.59
N MET A 91 -8.86 -12.50 -16.34
CA MET A 91 -8.22 -11.23 -16.63
C MET A 91 -8.20 -10.28 -15.43
N LEU A 92 -9.29 -10.18 -14.66
CA LEU A 92 -9.28 -9.41 -13.42
C LEU A 92 -8.31 -10.04 -12.40
N SER A 93 -8.27 -11.37 -12.30
CA SER A 93 -7.27 -12.11 -11.53
C SER A 93 -5.83 -11.77 -11.98
N PHE A 94 -5.60 -11.69 -13.29
CA PHE A 94 -4.30 -11.30 -13.86
C PHE A 94 -3.88 -9.90 -13.44
N TYR A 95 -4.80 -8.94 -13.41
CA TYR A 95 -4.49 -7.60 -12.93
C TYR A 95 -4.21 -7.56 -11.43
N ILE A 96 -4.95 -8.32 -10.59
CA ILE A 96 -4.60 -8.45 -9.17
C ILE A 96 -3.20 -9.05 -9.01
N TYR A 97 -2.84 -10.04 -9.82
CA TYR A 97 -1.48 -10.59 -9.85
C TYR A 97 -0.45 -9.52 -10.23
N GLY A 98 -0.70 -8.72 -11.27
CA GLY A 98 0.16 -7.59 -11.66
C GLY A 98 0.40 -6.57 -10.52
N TYR A 99 -0.61 -6.31 -9.69
CA TYR A 99 -0.43 -5.49 -8.48
C TYR A 99 0.62 -6.09 -7.52
N TRP A 100 0.56 -7.39 -7.26
CA TRP A 100 1.48 -8.07 -6.36
C TRP A 100 2.91 -8.14 -6.88
N GLU A 101 3.09 -8.29 -8.19
CA GLU A 101 4.41 -8.44 -8.80
C GLU A 101 5.11 -7.10 -9.06
N ALA A 102 4.34 -6.04 -9.37
CA ALA A 102 4.91 -4.73 -9.67
C ALA A 102 4.82 -3.76 -8.49
N PHE A 103 3.59 -3.41 -8.07
CA PHE A 103 3.39 -2.33 -7.12
C PHE A 103 3.75 -2.70 -5.68
N HIS A 104 3.30 -3.87 -5.24
CA HIS A 104 3.50 -4.33 -3.87
C HIS A 104 4.98 -4.47 -3.49
N THR A 105 5.85 -4.79 -4.44
CA THR A 105 7.31 -4.89 -4.23
C THR A 105 7.96 -3.55 -3.86
N ARG A 106 7.29 -2.43 -4.14
CA ARG A 106 7.74 -1.07 -3.80
C ARG A 106 6.96 -0.48 -2.65
N PHE A 107 5.66 -0.75 -2.61
CA PHE A 107 4.75 -0.27 -1.57
C PHE A 107 3.96 -1.44 -1.01
N SER A 108 4.54 -2.10 -0.02
CA SER A 108 3.96 -3.28 0.63
C SER A 108 2.86 -2.93 1.65
N ILE A 109 1.90 -2.09 1.27
CA ILE A 109 0.86 -1.57 2.19
C ILE A 109 -0.17 -2.61 2.62
N LEU A 110 -0.27 -3.74 1.91
CA LEU A 110 -1.08 -4.92 2.27
C LEU A 110 -0.19 -6.10 2.65
N HIS A 111 -0.66 -6.97 3.52
CA HIS A 111 0.09 -8.16 3.95
C HIS A 111 -0.20 -9.36 3.03
N LYS A 112 0.69 -9.61 2.05
CA LYS A 112 0.52 -10.67 1.03
C LYS A 112 0.23 -12.06 1.65
N PRO A 113 0.93 -12.53 2.70
CA PRO A 113 0.71 -13.87 3.24
C PRO A 113 -0.68 -14.11 3.84
N SER A 114 -1.32 -13.08 4.40
CA SER A 114 -2.67 -13.20 4.99
C SER A 114 -3.77 -12.68 4.08
N PHE A 115 -3.45 -12.21 2.89
CA PHE A 115 -4.43 -11.64 1.98
C PHE A 115 -5.24 -12.75 1.30
N ASP A 116 -6.56 -12.57 1.27
CA ASP A 116 -7.50 -13.48 0.62
C ASP A 116 -8.57 -12.64 -0.09
N THR A 117 -8.64 -12.76 -1.42
CA THR A 117 -9.57 -12.02 -2.27
C THR A 117 -11.03 -12.24 -1.88
N SER A 118 -11.36 -13.41 -1.34
CA SER A 118 -12.73 -13.75 -0.91
C SER A 118 -13.20 -13.00 0.33
N THR A 119 -12.26 -12.48 1.14
CA THR A 119 -12.55 -11.75 2.39
C THR A 119 -12.17 -10.27 2.30
N CYS A 120 -11.48 -9.87 1.23
CA CYS A 120 -11.08 -8.50 1.01
C CYS A 120 -12.30 -7.61 0.77
N GLU A 121 -12.26 -6.38 1.30
CA GLU A 121 -13.27 -5.37 1.00
C GLU A 121 -13.31 -5.11 -0.53
N PRO A 122 -14.48 -5.19 -1.18
CA PRO A 122 -14.57 -5.06 -2.65
C PRO A 122 -14.01 -3.75 -3.20
N LEU A 123 -14.23 -2.62 -2.50
CA LEU A 123 -13.70 -1.31 -2.92
C LEU A 123 -12.16 -1.24 -2.87
N LEU A 124 -11.54 -1.96 -1.94
CA LEU A 124 -10.08 -2.12 -1.89
C LEU A 124 -9.59 -2.99 -3.04
N LEU A 125 -10.28 -4.09 -3.32
CA LEU A 125 -9.92 -4.98 -4.43
C LEU A 125 -10.04 -4.27 -5.79
N LEU A 126 -11.06 -3.43 -5.99
CA LEU A 126 -11.17 -2.53 -7.15
C LEU A 126 -9.99 -1.56 -7.25
N SER A 127 -9.53 -1.01 -6.13
CA SER A 127 -8.36 -0.12 -6.10
C SER A 127 -7.06 -0.85 -6.46
N MET A 128 -6.92 -2.11 -6.04
CA MET A 128 -5.80 -2.97 -6.44
C MET A 128 -5.83 -3.30 -7.94
N LEU A 129 -7.03 -3.61 -8.47
CA LEU A 129 -7.25 -3.85 -9.90
C LEU A 129 -6.82 -2.66 -10.75
N LEU A 130 -7.19 -1.43 -10.38
CA LEU A 130 -6.78 -0.21 -11.07
C LEU A 130 -5.25 -0.11 -11.24
N ILE A 131 -4.52 -0.42 -10.17
CA ILE A 131 -3.06 -0.34 -10.18
C ILE A 131 -2.47 -1.45 -11.03
N GLY A 132 -2.83 -2.71 -10.76
CA GLY A 132 -2.28 -3.85 -11.47
C GLY A 132 -2.58 -3.81 -12.98
N CYS A 133 -3.77 -3.34 -13.34
CA CYS A 133 -4.17 -3.10 -14.73
C CYS A 133 -3.20 -2.15 -15.46
N MET A 134 -2.87 -1.00 -14.85
CA MET A 134 -1.94 -0.03 -15.45
C MET A 134 -0.47 -0.51 -15.51
N TYR A 135 -0.05 -1.40 -14.60
CA TYR A 135 1.28 -2.03 -14.67
C TYR A 135 1.35 -3.20 -15.66
N CYS A 136 0.20 -3.78 -16.02
CA CYS A 136 0.12 -4.81 -17.06
C CYS A 136 -0.05 -4.21 -18.46
N ALA A 137 -0.63 -3.00 -18.58
CA ALA A 137 -0.91 -2.31 -19.83
C ALA A 137 0.28 -2.32 -20.82
N ASP A 138 0.04 -2.75 -22.06
CA ASP A 138 1.05 -2.68 -23.12
C ASP A 138 1.09 -1.24 -23.64
N SER A 139 2.27 -0.62 -23.58
CA SER A 139 2.46 0.77 -24.04
C SER A 139 2.62 0.91 -25.55
N ILE A 140 2.80 -0.21 -26.27
CA ILE A 140 3.38 -0.20 -27.62
C ILE A 140 2.31 -0.22 -28.74
N GLU A 141 1.28 -1.07 -28.66
CA GLU A 141 0.30 -1.23 -29.77
C GLU A 141 -0.71 -0.08 -29.87
N ASP A 142 -1.08 0.55 -28.74
CA ASP A 142 -2.09 1.63 -28.72
C ASP A 142 -1.49 3.02 -28.98
N ALA A 143 -0.18 3.19 -28.81
CA ALA A 143 0.52 4.45 -29.08
C ALA A 143 0.46 4.83 -30.57
N GLU A 144 0.52 3.84 -31.47
CA GLU A 144 0.51 4.08 -32.92
C GLU A 144 -0.86 4.59 -33.42
N ASN A 145 -1.95 4.27 -32.72
CA ASN A 145 -3.32 4.56 -33.16
C ASN A 145 -4.02 5.70 -32.38
N HIS A 146 -3.37 6.33 -31.40
CA HIS A 146 -3.96 7.34 -30.50
C HIS A 146 -5.28 6.89 -29.84
N LYS A 147 -5.55 5.59 -29.79
CA LYS A 147 -6.73 5.03 -29.12
C LYS A 147 -6.35 4.75 -27.67
N MET A 148 -7.28 5.02 -26.76
CA MET A 148 -7.04 4.70 -25.35
C MET A 148 -7.16 3.19 -25.17
N CYS A 149 -6.14 2.58 -24.58
CA CYS A 149 -6.08 1.14 -24.35
C CYS A 149 -7.25 0.64 -23.48
N PRO A 150 -7.63 -0.64 -23.57
CA PRO A 150 -8.64 -1.25 -22.71
C PRO A 150 -8.42 -0.98 -21.22
N GLU A 151 -7.17 -1.07 -20.76
CA GLU A 151 -6.77 -0.88 -19.36
C GLU A 151 -7.07 0.54 -18.89
N TYR A 152 -6.75 1.52 -19.72
CA TYR A 152 -7.07 2.92 -19.46
C TYR A 152 -8.58 3.15 -19.39
N LYS A 153 -9.36 2.60 -20.34
CA LYS A 153 -10.83 2.72 -20.35
C LYS A 153 -11.44 2.12 -19.09
N PHE A 154 -10.99 0.93 -18.69
CA PHE A 154 -11.37 0.29 -17.44
C PHE A 154 -11.04 1.17 -16.24
N CYS A 155 -9.82 1.71 -16.18
CA CYS A 155 -9.40 2.54 -15.06
C CYS A 155 -10.24 3.83 -14.96
N MET A 156 -10.56 4.46 -16.09
CA MET A 156 -11.47 5.61 -16.11
C MET A 156 -12.89 5.23 -15.65
N LEU A 157 -13.44 4.12 -16.13
CA LEU A 157 -14.77 3.63 -15.75
C LEU A 157 -14.87 3.41 -14.24
N VAL A 158 -13.86 2.78 -13.64
CA VAL A 158 -13.84 2.44 -12.21
C VAL A 158 -13.48 3.62 -11.33
N ALA A 159 -12.42 4.38 -11.66
CA ALA A 159 -11.91 5.43 -10.81
C ALA A 159 -12.92 6.58 -10.61
N VAL A 160 -13.73 6.90 -11.63
CA VAL A 160 -14.70 8.00 -11.59
C VAL A 160 -15.67 7.87 -10.40
N PRO A 161 -16.43 6.76 -10.24
CA PRO A 161 -17.33 6.59 -9.10
C PRO A 161 -16.61 6.16 -7.80
N LEU A 162 -15.51 5.41 -7.89
CA LEU A 162 -14.90 4.72 -6.73
C LEU A 162 -14.57 5.63 -5.54
N ARG A 163 -14.01 6.83 -5.78
CA ARG A 163 -13.62 7.74 -4.68
C ARG A 163 -14.81 8.13 -3.81
N PHE A 164 -15.93 8.49 -4.44
CA PHE A 164 -17.12 8.91 -3.71
C PHE A 164 -17.83 7.74 -3.05
N THR A 165 -17.80 6.56 -3.67
CA THR A 165 -18.28 5.32 -3.04
C THR A 165 -17.50 5.00 -1.77
N ILE A 166 -16.17 5.15 -1.78
CA ILE A 166 -15.33 5.01 -0.57
C ILE A 166 -15.73 6.05 0.49
N PHE A 167 -15.95 7.31 0.11
CA PHE A 167 -16.36 8.37 1.04
C PHE A 167 -17.73 8.13 1.69
N GLN A 168 -18.64 7.47 0.99
CA GLN A 168 -19.97 7.12 1.49
C GLN A 168 -19.99 5.85 2.33
N HIS A 169 -18.89 5.08 2.35
CA HIS A 169 -18.83 3.83 3.08
C HIS A 169 -18.90 4.05 4.61
N LYS A 170 -19.58 3.16 5.34
CA LYS A 170 -19.80 3.25 6.81
C LYS A 170 -18.52 3.31 7.65
N ASP A 171 -17.41 2.85 7.09
CA ASP A 171 -16.09 2.81 7.72
C ASP A 171 -15.24 4.07 7.42
N PHE A 172 -15.73 4.95 6.55
CA PHE A 172 -15.16 6.27 6.33
C PHE A 172 -15.49 7.21 7.51
N LYS A 173 -14.90 6.92 8.67
CA LYS A 173 -15.08 7.68 9.91
C LYS A 173 -13.86 7.54 10.80
N SER A 174 -13.74 8.39 11.81
CA SER A 174 -12.67 8.27 12.81
C SER A 174 -13.07 7.30 13.94
N PRO A 175 -12.19 6.39 14.40
CA PRO A 175 -10.90 6.02 13.79
C PRO A 175 -11.10 5.26 12.48
N VAL A 176 -10.33 5.63 11.46
CA VAL A 176 -10.47 5.09 10.10
C VAL A 176 -9.94 3.67 10.00
N LYS A 177 -10.66 2.81 9.26
CA LYS A 177 -10.18 1.47 8.93
C LYS A 177 -9.01 1.55 7.96
N VAL A 178 -8.03 0.67 8.12
CA VAL A 178 -6.79 0.67 7.31
C VAL A 178 -7.11 0.55 5.82
N TRP A 179 -8.06 -0.33 5.46
CA TRP A 179 -8.44 -0.57 4.07
C TRP A 179 -8.93 0.69 3.36
N ILE A 180 -9.62 1.62 4.05
CA ILE A 180 -10.06 2.89 3.47
C ILE A 180 -8.83 3.69 3.00
N LEU A 181 -7.81 3.80 3.86
CA LEU A 181 -6.59 4.51 3.53
C LEU A 181 -5.81 3.80 2.42
N GLN A 182 -5.74 2.47 2.44
CA GLN A 182 -5.12 1.69 1.38
C GLN A 182 -5.80 1.97 0.04
N SER A 183 -7.14 1.87 -0.04
CA SER A 183 -7.91 2.16 -1.25
C SER A 183 -7.68 3.58 -1.76
N LEU A 184 -7.72 4.59 -0.88
CA LEU A 184 -7.52 5.99 -1.26
C LEU A 184 -6.10 6.25 -1.78
N ASN A 185 -5.08 5.64 -1.18
CA ASN A 185 -3.69 5.78 -1.62
C ASN A 185 -3.47 5.12 -3.00
N LEU A 186 -4.03 3.93 -3.22
CA LEU A 186 -3.97 3.24 -4.52
C LEU A 186 -4.73 4.01 -5.60
N LEU A 187 -5.96 4.46 -5.31
CA LEU A 187 -6.74 5.25 -6.24
C LEU A 187 -6.04 6.57 -6.59
N GLU A 188 -5.51 7.28 -5.61
CA GLU A 188 -4.78 8.52 -5.81
C GLU A 188 -3.52 8.33 -6.66
N TRP A 189 -2.77 7.24 -6.42
CA TRP A 189 -1.64 6.89 -7.27
C TRP A 189 -2.08 6.72 -8.74
N CYS A 190 -3.17 5.99 -8.98
CA CYS A 190 -3.67 5.76 -10.33
C CYS A 190 -4.10 7.08 -11.00
N GLU A 191 -4.92 7.87 -10.31
CA GLU A 191 -5.44 9.14 -10.82
C GLU A 191 -4.34 10.15 -11.16
N LYS A 192 -3.27 10.22 -10.37
CA LYS A 192 -2.20 11.21 -10.57
C LYS A 192 -1.20 10.81 -11.64
N ASN A 193 -0.93 9.51 -11.81
CA ASN A 193 0.14 9.03 -12.69
C ASN A 193 -0.35 8.51 -14.05
N TYR A 194 -1.60 8.06 -14.18
CA TYR A 194 -2.06 7.38 -15.40
C TYR A 194 -3.30 8.00 -16.06
N LEU A 195 -4.15 8.71 -15.31
CA LEU A 195 -5.45 9.17 -15.81
C LEU A 195 -5.44 10.64 -16.27
N LEU A 196 -6.60 11.11 -16.75
CA LEU A 196 -6.78 12.49 -17.24
C LEU A 196 -6.39 13.56 -16.21
N ARG A 197 -6.04 14.74 -16.73
CA ARG A 197 -5.78 15.94 -15.92
C ARG A 197 -6.86 16.23 -14.88
N ALA A 198 -8.14 16.09 -15.25
CA ALA A 198 -9.26 16.28 -14.33
C ALA A 198 -9.24 15.30 -13.14
N MET A 199 -8.83 14.05 -13.38
CA MET A 199 -8.70 13.04 -12.32
C MET A 199 -7.52 13.35 -11.41
N HIS A 200 -6.40 13.78 -11.97
CA HIS A 200 -5.25 14.25 -11.21
C HIS A 200 -5.62 15.44 -10.29
N GLU A 201 -6.28 16.46 -10.83
CA GLU A 201 -6.72 17.64 -10.05
C GLU A 201 -7.66 17.24 -8.91
N ARG A 202 -8.63 16.38 -9.20
CA ARG A 202 -9.53 15.80 -8.20
C ARG A 202 -8.77 15.05 -7.11
N ALA A 203 -7.82 14.21 -7.49
CA ALA A 203 -6.99 13.45 -6.56
C ALA A 203 -6.17 14.36 -5.65
N HIS A 204 -5.62 15.46 -6.19
CA HIS A 204 -4.89 16.45 -5.41
C HIS A 204 -5.80 17.18 -4.40
N ILE A 205 -6.99 17.62 -4.81
CA ILE A 205 -7.96 18.27 -3.90
C ILE A 205 -8.30 17.34 -2.73
N HIS A 206 -8.56 16.07 -3.01
CA HIS A 206 -8.97 15.10 -1.99
C HIS A 206 -7.82 14.45 -1.22
N HIS A 207 -6.56 14.68 -1.60
CA HIS A 207 -5.40 14.26 -0.82
C HIS A 207 -5.52 14.78 0.63
N GLY A 208 -5.96 16.02 0.80
CA GLY A 208 -6.16 16.59 2.13
C GLY A 208 -7.21 15.90 2.97
N THR A 209 -8.23 15.31 2.37
CA THR A 209 -9.19 14.47 3.10
C THR A 209 -8.49 13.23 3.66
N THR A 210 -7.66 12.56 2.84
CA THR A 210 -6.86 11.39 3.28
C THR A 210 -5.92 11.76 4.42
N VAL A 211 -5.20 12.89 4.31
CA VAL A 211 -4.31 13.40 5.37
C VAL A 211 -5.08 13.70 6.66
N GLN A 212 -6.28 14.27 6.57
CA GLN A 212 -7.09 14.59 7.74
C GLN A 212 -7.66 13.35 8.45
N LEU A 213 -7.99 12.29 7.71
CA LEU A 213 -8.33 10.99 8.28
C LEU A 213 -7.12 10.38 9.00
N LEU A 214 -5.97 10.43 8.36
CA LEU A 214 -4.73 9.88 8.89
C LEU A 214 -4.31 10.56 10.20
N ARG A 215 -4.45 11.89 10.31
CA ARG A 215 -4.20 12.66 11.55
C ARG A 215 -5.12 12.27 12.70
N ARG A 216 -6.31 11.74 12.42
CA ARG A 216 -7.25 11.24 13.43
C ARG A 216 -7.04 9.75 13.74
N SER A 217 -6.11 9.11 13.05
CA SER A 217 -5.65 7.76 13.40
C SER A 217 -4.63 7.81 14.55
N PRO A 218 -4.50 6.74 15.34
CA PRO A 218 -3.53 6.65 16.43
C PRO A 218 -2.06 6.89 16.04
N PHE A 219 -1.70 6.81 14.75
CA PHE A 219 -0.32 6.82 14.28
C PHE A 219 0.22 8.21 13.92
N LEU A 220 -0.65 9.17 13.59
CA LEU A 220 -0.23 10.52 13.17
C LEU A 220 -0.78 11.65 14.07
N GLY A 221 -1.77 11.39 14.93
CA GLY A 221 -2.33 12.43 15.80
C GLY A 221 -3.52 12.05 16.69
N GLY A 222 -3.97 10.79 16.69
CA GLY A 222 -4.98 10.30 17.62
C GLY A 222 -4.45 10.31 19.06
N ASN A 223 -5.31 10.70 20.01
CA ASN A 223 -4.94 10.74 21.43
C ASN A 223 -4.54 9.32 21.92
N PRO A 224 -3.30 9.09 22.39
CA PRO A 224 -2.82 7.76 22.80
C PRO A 224 -3.68 7.12 23.90
N THR A 225 -4.35 7.95 24.71
CA THR A 225 -5.23 7.52 25.81
C THR A 225 -6.45 6.69 25.37
N VAL A 226 -6.81 6.69 24.08
CA VAL A 226 -7.91 5.86 23.55
C VAL A 226 -7.44 4.44 23.22
N ALA A 227 -6.18 4.26 22.82
CA ALA A 227 -5.59 2.94 22.59
C ALA A 227 -5.38 2.18 23.93
N ASP A 228 -5.01 2.91 24.98
CA ASP A 228 -4.77 2.34 26.31
C ASP A 228 -6.03 1.73 26.94
N LYS A 229 -7.24 2.22 26.63
CA LYS A 229 -8.47 1.59 27.14
C LYS A 229 -8.75 0.20 26.55
N ALA A 230 -8.26 -0.10 25.34
CA ALA A 230 -8.44 -1.41 24.73
C ALA A 230 -7.34 -2.42 25.16
N VAL A 231 -6.19 -1.93 25.64
CA VAL A 231 -5.06 -2.75 26.10
C VAL A 231 -5.11 -2.98 27.61
N ASN A 232 -5.54 -1.98 28.40
CA ASN A 232 -5.58 -2.06 29.86
C ASN A 232 -6.71 -2.94 30.42
N SER A 233 -7.70 -3.33 29.60
CA SER A 233 -8.69 -4.36 29.99
C SER A 233 -8.16 -5.78 29.86
N ALA A 234 -6.94 -5.98 29.33
CA ALA A 234 -6.31 -7.30 29.17
C ALA A 234 -5.07 -7.49 30.06
N SER A 235 -4.69 -6.49 30.88
CA SER A 235 -3.45 -6.52 31.68
C SER A 235 -3.65 -6.43 33.19
N ASP A 236 -4.88 -6.49 33.70
CA ASP A 236 -5.15 -6.33 35.15
C ASP A 236 -5.35 -7.65 35.90
N THR A 237 -4.51 -8.65 35.60
CA THR A 237 -4.31 -9.83 36.46
C THR A 237 -2.82 -10.12 36.55
N GLY A 238 -2.16 -9.44 37.49
CA GLY A 238 -0.76 -9.70 37.77
C GLY A 238 -0.19 -8.88 38.91
N ASN A 239 -0.63 -9.14 40.15
CA ASN A 239 0.32 -9.32 41.26
C ASN A 239 -0.34 -9.94 42.50
N SER A 240 -0.17 -11.24 42.70
CA SER A 240 0.07 -11.84 44.02
C SER A 240 0.67 -13.22 43.80
N GLY A 241 1.90 -13.39 44.27
CA GLY A 241 2.62 -14.65 44.22
C GLY A 241 1.94 -15.70 45.11
N GLY A 242 1.88 -16.91 44.58
CA GLY A 242 1.49 -18.12 45.27
C GLY A 242 1.87 -19.27 44.35
N GLU A 243 2.91 -20.00 44.74
CA GLU A 243 3.27 -21.29 44.15
C GLU A 243 2.15 -22.26 44.50
N GLU A 244 1.30 -22.67 43.55
CA GLU A 244 0.48 -23.87 43.72
C GLU A 244 0.38 -24.68 42.43
N GLU A 245 0.26 -25.97 42.68
CA GLU A 245 0.62 -27.09 41.85
C GLU A 245 -0.36 -27.38 40.71
N GLN A 246 0.17 -28.16 39.78
CA GLN A 246 -0.48 -28.92 38.72
C GLN A 246 -1.89 -29.43 39.08
N SER A 247 -2.89 -29.04 38.30
CA SER A 247 -4.10 -29.84 38.08
C SER A 247 -4.50 -29.84 36.61
N ASP A 248 -4.45 -31.03 36.04
CA ASP A 248 -4.79 -31.43 34.68
C ASP A 248 -6.31 -31.29 34.43
N VAL A 249 -6.73 -30.43 33.51
CA VAL A 249 -8.08 -30.44 32.92
C VAL A 249 -7.95 -30.12 31.43
N GLY A 250 -8.28 -31.12 30.60
CA GLY A 250 -8.02 -31.13 29.17
C GLY A 250 -9.07 -30.49 28.27
N GLY A 251 -8.64 -30.22 27.03
CA GLY A 251 -9.51 -30.10 25.86
C GLY A 251 -9.83 -28.68 25.39
N SER A 252 -10.30 -27.80 26.27
CA SER A 252 -10.84 -26.47 25.89
C SER A 252 -9.78 -25.38 25.70
N ASP A 253 -8.63 -25.48 26.38
CA ASP A 253 -7.68 -24.38 26.49
C ASP A 253 -6.85 -24.15 25.21
N ILE A 254 -6.70 -25.20 24.39
CA ILE A 254 -5.88 -25.15 23.17
C ILE A 254 -6.58 -24.34 22.07
N GLU A 255 -7.89 -24.55 21.88
CA GLU A 255 -8.68 -23.83 20.88
C GLU A 255 -8.85 -22.35 21.24
N GLU A 256 -9.12 -22.04 22.51
CA GLU A 256 -9.25 -20.65 22.98
C GLU A 256 -7.92 -19.89 22.86
N THR A 257 -6.80 -20.57 23.17
CA THR A 257 -5.45 -20.00 23.02
C THR A 257 -5.07 -19.78 21.55
N SER A 258 -5.47 -20.69 20.66
CA SER A 258 -5.24 -20.58 19.21
C SER A 258 -6.01 -19.40 18.62
N ASN A 259 -7.29 -19.25 19.00
CA ASN A 259 -8.13 -18.14 18.56
C ASN A 259 -7.59 -16.78 19.05
N LYS A 260 -7.16 -16.70 20.32
CA LYS A 260 -6.48 -15.49 20.85
C LYS A 260 -5.22 -15.14 20.05
N ASP A 261 -4.38 -16.12 19.70
CA ASP A 261 -3.16 -15.90 18.89
C ASP A 261 -3.50 -15.36 17.49
N GLN A 262 -4.53 -15.90 16.84
CA GLN A 262 -5.00 -15.44 15.54
C GLN A 262 -5.55 -14.00 15.59
N ILE A 263 -6.36 -13.67 16.61
CA ILE A 263 -6.86 -12.30 16.80
C ILE A 263 -5.71 -11.30 16.99
N LEU A 264 -4.69 -11.67 17.78
CA LEU A 264 -3.51 -10.84 17.98
C LEU A 264 -2.70 -10.68 16.69
N PHE A 265 -2.61 -11.73 15.88
CA PHE A 265 -1.96 -11.68 14.56
C PHE A 265 -2.67 -10.68 13.64
N HIS A 266 -3.99 -10.75 13.52
CA HIS A 266 -4.74 -9.79 12.69
C HIS A 266 -4.59 -8.35 13.19
N LYS A 267 -4.64 -8.12 14.51
CA LYS A 267 -4.39 -6.79 15.10
C LYS A 267 -2.98 -6.27 14.79
N TRP A 268 -1.98 -7.15 14.80
CA TRP A 268 -0.62 -6.78 14.41
C TRP A 268 -0.52 -6.43 12.93
N VAL A 269 -1.13 -7.24 12.04
CA VAL A 269 -1.18 -6.97 10.60
C VAL A 269 -1.85 -5.62 10.33
N ASP A 270 -2.97 -5.32 10.98
CA ASP A 270 -3.66 -4.03 10.86
C ASP A 270 -2.77 -2.87 11.34
N SER A 271 -2.13 -3.02 12.51
CA SER A 271 -1.23 -2.00 13.05
C SER A 271 -0.04 -1.74 12.14
N GLU A 272 0.53 -2.77 11.53
CA GLU A 272 1.69 -2.65 10.67
C GLU A 272 1.30 -2.11 9.29
N SER A 273 0.18 -2.58 8.73
CA SER A 273 -0.43 -2.03 7.52
C SER A 273 -0.71 -0.53 7.67
N MET A 274 -1.18 -0.10 8.85
CA MET A 274 -1.42 1.31 9.14
C MET A 274 -0.13 2.14 9.08
N LYS A 275 0.99 1.65 9.62
CA LYS A 275 2.28 2.35 9.50
C LYS A 275 2.73 2.44 8.04
N ARG A 276 2.60 1.35 7.29
CA ARG A 276 3.02 1.29 5.87
C ARG A 276 2.18 2.23 5.00
N VAL A 277 0.86 2.26 5.18
CA VAL A 277 0.01 3.21 4.43
C VAL A 277 0.26 4.65 4.87
N THR A 278 0.54 4.92 6.15
CA THR A 278 0.97 6.25 6.64
C THR A 278 2.22 6.73 5.91
N PHE A 279 3.23 5.85 5.81
CA PHE A 279 4.47 6.14 5.10
C PHE A 279 4.23 6.36 3.61
N MET A 280 3.39 5.54 2.96
CA MET A 280 3.00 5.72 1.57
C MET A 280 2.28 7.06 1.34
N THR A 281 1.38 7.48 2.23
CA THR A 281 0.67 8.77 2.10
C THR A 281 1.66 9.94 2.17
N PHE A 282 2.65 9.87 3.06
CA PHE A 282 3.71 10.87 3.09
C PHE A 282 4.59 10.83 1.84
N TYR A 283 4.92 9.64 1.36
CA TYR A 283 5.67 9.48 0.11
C TYR A 283 4.94 10.14 -1.07
N LEU A 284 3.61 9.92 -1.19
CA LEU A 284 2.78 10.57 -2.20
C LEU A 284 2.85 12.10 -2.09
N ASP A 285 2.70 12.64 -0.89
CA ASP A 285 2.73 14.09 -0.64
C ASP A 285 4.08 14.72 -1.05
N VAL A 286 5.20 14.03 -0.76
CA VAL A 286 6.54 14.47 -1.16
C VAL A 286 6.77 14.34 -2.67
N ILE A 287 6.37 13.22 -3.27
CA ILE A 287 6.54 13.01 -4.72
C ILE A 287 5.70 14.00 -5.50
N ASP A 288 4.51 14.35 -5.03
CA ASP A 288 3.65 15.33 -5.67
C ASP A 288 4.23 16.73 -5.64
N TYR A 289 4.89 17.10 -4.54
CA TYR A 289 5.68 18.33 -4.48
C TYR A 289 6.82 18.33 -5.50
N ILE A 290 7.52 17.19 -5.64
CA ILE A 290 8.65 17.08 -6.57
C ILE A 290 8.19 17.10 -8.04
N LYS A 291 7.21 16.27 -8.40
CA LYS A 291 6.72 16.08 -9.77
C LYS A 291 5.83 17.23 -10.24
N PHE A 292 4.95 17.73 -9.39
CA PHE A 292 3.84 18.60 -9.78
C PHE A 292 3.83 19.96 -9.09
N ARG A 293 4.77 20.22 -8.17
CA ARG A 293 4.83 21.46 -7.36
C ARG A 293 3.60 21.69 -6.47
N HIS A 294 2.92 20.61 -6.11
CA HIS A 294 1.85 20.64 -5.10
C HIS A 294 2.42 20.98 -3.73
N ASN A 295 1.69 21.74 -2.94
CA ASN A 295 2.18 22.15 -1.62
C ASN A 295 2.02 20.98 -0.62
N PRO A 296 3.10 20.51 0.04
CA PRO A 296 3.02 19.39 0.97
C PRO A 296 2.05 19.66 2.11
N GLN A 297 1.26 18.66 2.48
CA GLN A 297 0.28 18.77 3.55
C GLN A 297 0.71 18.06 4.83
N ILE A 298 1.63 17.10 4.76
CA ILE A 298 2.20 16.35 5.88
C ILE A 298 3.61 16.91 6.16
N PRO A 299 3.78 17.76 7.18
CA PRO A 299 5.11 18.20 7.58
C PRO A 299 5.91 17.04 8.16
N PHE A 300 7.23 17.02 7.89
CA PHE A 300 8.14 15.95 8.30
C PHE A 300 8.07 15.58 9.80
N PHE A 301 7.94 16.59 10.68
CA PHE A 301 7.90 16.34 12.13
C PHE A 301 6.67 15.54 12.58
N GLN A 302 5.58 15.49 11.81
CA GLN A 302 4.42 14.65 12.14
C GLN A 302 4.76 13.16 12.03
N LEU A 303 5.73 12.79 11.19
CA LEU A 303 6.19 11.40 11.07
C LEU A 303 7.28 11.00 12.05
N GLN A 304 7.87 11.96 12.78
CA GLN A 304 9.05 11.69 13.60
C GLN A 304 8.78 10.66 14.72
N LEU A 305 7.51 10.52 15.13
CA LEU A 305 7.08 9.54 16.14
C LEU A 305 6.61 8.21 15.54
N LEU A 306 6.49 8.11 14.21
CA LEU A 306 6.13 6.87 13.54
C LEU A 306 7.35 5.93 13.56
N ASN A 307 7.21 4.80 14.25
CA ASN A 307 8.18 3.72 14.11
C ASN A 307 8.22 3.26 12.65
N LEU A 308 9.43 3.11 12.10
CA LEU A 308 9.61 2.59 10.74
C LEU A 308 8.92 1.23 10.57
N PRO A 309 8.44 0.90 9.35
CA PRO A 309 7.91 -0.42 9.06
C PRO A 309 8.88 -1.53 9.47
N CYS A 310 8.32 -2.67 9.86
CA CYS A 310 9.08 -3.85 10.20
C CYS A 310 9.86 -4.39 8.99
N ASP A 311 10.84 -5.26 9.27
CA ASP A 311 11.64 -5.92 8.25
C ASP A 311 10.75 -6.67 7.23
N GLU A 312 10.98 -6.41 5.95
CA GLU A 312 10.11 -6.87 4.87
C GLU A 312 10.18 -8.39 4.70
N GLU A 313 11.36 -8.95 4.53
CA GLU A 313 11.53 -10.38 4.26
C GLU A 313 11.41 -11.24 5.53
N ALA A 314 12.00 -10.78 6.64
CA ALA A 314 12.02 -11.58 7.86
C ALA A 314 10.68 -11.54 8.60
N LEU A 315 9.87 -10.48 8.48
CA LEU A 315 8.63 -10.33 9.24
C LEU A 315 7.39 -10.15 8.37
N TRP A 316 7.40 -9.25 7.39
CA TRP A 316 6.19 -8.91 6.63
C TRP A 316 5.80 -9.94 5.56
N ASN A 317 6.77 -10.50 4.84
CA ASN A 317 6.54 -11.46 3.77
C ASN A 317 6.69 -12.92 4.22
N ALA A 318 6.90 -13.14 5.52
CA ALA A 318 7.26 -14.44 6.05
C ALA A 318 6.08 -15.43 6.06
N GLU A 319 6.02 -16.31 5.06
CA GLU A 319 4.99 -17.35 4.91
C GLU A 319 5.06 -18.42 6.02
N ASP A 320 6.26 -18.66 6.55
CA ASP A 320 6.55 -19.68 7.58
C ASP A 320 5.91 -19.39 8.95
N MET A 321 5.55 -18.12 9.19
CA MET A 321 4.96 -17.69 10.45
C MET A 321 3.51 -18.11 10.60
N GLY A 322 2.82 -18.49 9.51
CA GLY A 322 1.49 -19.10 9.50
C GLY A 322 0.53 -18.50 10.52
N CYS A 323 0.01 -17.30 10.25
CA CYS A 323 -0.97 -16.55 11.07
C CYS A 323 -0.75 -16.55 12.60
N SER A 324 0.49 -16.79 13.09
CA SER A 324 0.78 -16.93 14.52
C SER A 324 1.56 -15.74 15.03
N PHE A 325 0.91 -14.94 15.88
CA PHE A 325 1.52 -13.77 16.50
C PHE A 325 2.69 -14.15 17.42
N LYS A 326 2.56 -15.26 18.16
CA LYS A 326 3.67 -15.79 19.00
C LYS A 326 4.94 -16.04 18.19
N LYS A 327 4.84 -16.57 16.96
CA LYS A 327 6.02 -16.78 16.10
C LYS A 327 6.65 -15.46 15.65
N ILE A 328 5.83 -14.46 15.29
CA ILE A 328 6.28 -13.10 14.95
C ILE A 328 7.10 -12.51 16.09
N VAL A 329 6.55 -12.50 17.31
CA VAL A 329 7.22 -11.92 18.49
C VAL A 329 8.56 -12.62 18.76
N LYS A 330 8.61 -13.96 18.64
CA LYS A 330 9.86 -14.72 18.79
C LYS A 330 10.89 -14.33 17.72
N LYS A 331 10.49 -14.22 16.45
CA LYS A 331 11.37 -13.85 15.34
C LYS A 331 11.88 -12.41 15.48
N GLN A 332 11.01 -11.47 15.82
CA GLN A 332 11.38 -10.08 16.11
C GLN A 332 12.39 -9.96 17.25
N LYS A 333 12.16 -10.66 18.38
CA LYS A 333 13.12 -10.70 19.50
C LYS A 333 14.49 -11.25 19.08
N LYS A 334 14.52 -12.25 18.20
CA LYS A 334 15.77 -12.83 17.67
C LYS A 334 16.53 -11.81 16.82
N LEU A 335 15.83 -11.08 15.94
CA LEU A 335 16.41 -10.03 15.10
C LEU A 335 17.00 -8.88 15.97
N GLN A 336 16.26 -8.44 16.99
CA GLN A 336 16.73 -7.40 17.91
C GLN A 336 17.98 -7.83 18.72
N LYS A 337 18.04 -9.10 19.15
CA LYS A 337 19.22 -9.66 19.82
C LYS A 337 20.44 -9.78 18.91
N GLY A 338 20.24 -10.13 17.63
CA GLY A 338 21.30 -10.21 16.63
C GLY A 338 21.93 -8.86 16.29
N SER A 339 21.12 -7.79 16.26
CA SER A 339 21.60 -6.42 15.97
C SER A 339 22.41 -5.81 17.13
N GLY A 340 22.24 -6.32 18.37
CA GLY A 340 22.92 -5.81 19.56
C GLY A 340 24.43 -6.09 19.67
N HIS A 341 25.00 -6.92 18.80
CA HIS A 341 26.46 -7.17 18.80
C HIS A 341 27.29 -6.10 18.08
N GLY A 342 26.67 -5.23 17.26
CA GLY A 342 27.37 -4.17 16.51
C GLY A 342 27.48 -2.82 17.23
N MET A 343 26.58 -2.51 18.17
CA MET A 343 26.49 -1.15 18.77
C MET A 343 27.34 -0.92 20.02
N ARG A 344 28.11 -1.90 20.50
CA ARG A 344 28.99 -1.73 21.67
C ARG A 344 30.33 -1.01 21.40
N LYS A 345 30.59 -0.51 20.18
CA LYS A 345 31.88 0.14 19.83
C LYS A 345 31.81 1.61 19.37
N LEU A 346 30.71 2.32 19.63
CA LEU A 346 30.58 3.75 19.27
C LEU A 346 30.59 4.72 20.45
N LYS A 347 30.82 4.24 21.68
CA LYS A 347 30.75 5.08 22.89
C LYS A 347 32.04 5.85 23.23
N GLU A 348 33.10 5.74 22.42
CA GLU A 348 34.41 6.34 22.76
C GLU A 348 35.00 7.32 21.73
N GLN A 349 34.36 7.60 20.59
CA GLN A 349 34.98 8.44 19.55
C GLN A 349 34.83 9.96 19.74
N ASN A 350 33.97 10.44 20.65
CA ASN A 350 33.73 11.87 20.86
C ASN A 350 34.23 12.40 22.22
N ARG A 351 35.42 11.99 22.66
CA ARG A 351 36.12 12.72 23.72
C ARG A 351 36.96 13.85 23.10
N ILE A 352 36.38 15.03 23.02
CA ILE A 352 37.11 16.28 22.79
C ILE A 352 38.17 16.39 23.89
N ARG A 353 39.46 16.38 23.52
CA ARG A 353 40.56 16.56 24.47
C ARG A 353 40.74 18.06 24.74
N PRO A 354 40.95 18.49 26.00
CA PRO A 354 41.23 19.89 26.31
C PRO A 354 42.52 20.33 25.60
N GLY A 355 42.44 21.42 24.81
CA GLY A 355 43.61 22.03 24.16
C GLY A 355 43.57 22.19 22.63
N MET A 356 42.47 21.86 21.96
CA MET A 356 42.31 22.19 20.53
C MET A 356 41.75 23.61 20.38
N ASN A 357 42.62 24.57 20.06
CA ASN A 357 42.22 25.88 19.56
C ASN A 357 41.91 25.75 18.06
N PHE A 358 40.76 26.29 17.65
CA PHE A 358 40.30 26.30 16.26
C PHE A 358 41.07 27.28 15.38
#